data_AF-A0A969LME5-F1
#
_entry.id   AF-A0A969LME5-F1
#
_cell.length_a   1.000
_cell.length_b   1.000
_cell.length_c   1.000
_cell.angle_alpha   90.00
_cell.angle_beta   90.00
_cell.angle_gamma   90.00
#
_symmetry.space_group_name_H-M   'P 1'
#
loop_
_entity.id
_entity.type
_entity.pdbx_description
1 polymer ?
#
loop_
_entity_poly.entity_id
_entity_poly.type
_entity_poly.pdbx_seq_one_letter_code
_entity_poly.pdbx_strand_id
1 'polypeptide(L)'
;MSGNWSIAALAERVKGLSGWRRRAAAIIAGAASVLALAPFFIWPILWITLPALVWLIDGAIEGATRTLQGRWHRRPAAAAAEIGWWFGFGYFIAGLFWIGEAFL
;
A
#
# COMPACT_ATOMS: atom_id res chain seq x y z
N MET A 1 -19.16 20.55 13.07
CA MET A 1 -19.22 19.85 11.77
C MET A 1 -18.60 20.72 10.69
N SER A 2 -17.30 21.03 10.80
CA SER A 2 -16.55 21.75 9.77
C SER A 2 -15.75 20.73 8.96
N GLY A 3 -15.89 20.76 7.63
CA GLY A 3 -15.26 19.81 6.71
C GLY A 3 -13.74 19.89 6.74
N ASN A 4 -13.13 18.99 7.50
CA ASN A 4 -11.69 18.83 7.63
C ASN A 4 -11.17 17.89 6.53
N TRP A 5 -10.99 18.45 5.33
CA TRP A 5 -10.14 17.87 4.29
C TRP A 5 -8.65 18.05 4.66
N SER A 6 -8.23 17.49 5.80
CA SER A 6 -6.83 17.49 6.20
C SER A 6 -6.15 16.18 5.79
N ILE A 7 -4.84 16.22 5.56
CA ILE A 7 -4.01 15.04 5.28
C ILE A 7 -4.23 13.97 6.37
N ALA A 8 -4.48 14.38 7.61
CA ALA A 8 -4.79 13.47 8.71
C ALA A 8 -6.11 12.72 8.48
N ALA A 9 -7.16 13.37 7.98
CA ALA A 9 -8.43 12.70 7.69
C ALA A 9 -8.29 11.66 6.56
N LEU A 10 -7.43 11.93 5.56
CA LEU A 10 -7.10 10.97 4.53
C LEU A 10 -6.31 9.78 5.10
N ALA A 11 -5.29 10.07 5.92
CA ALA A 11 -4.48 9.05 6.57
C ALA A 11 -5.35 8.11 7.43
N GLU A 12 -6.26 8.65 8.23
CA GLU A 12 -7.19 7.85 9.05
C GLU A 12 -8.11 6.96 8.19
N ARG A 13 -8.60 7.46 7.06
CA ARG A 13 -9.39 6.65 6.12
C ARG A 13 -8.58 5.50 5.53
N VAL A 14 -7.33 5.75 5.16
CA VAL A 14 -6.44 4.73 4.59
C VAL A 14 -6.04 3.70 5.66
N LYS A 15 -5.69 4.15 6.88
CA LYS A 15 -5.39 3.29 8.03
C LYS A 15 -6.58 2.43 8.44
N GLY A 16 -7.79 2.96 8.32
CA GLY A 16 -9.04 2.24 8.60
C GLY A 16 -9.37 1.12 7.60
N LEU A 17 -8.63 1.00 6.49
CA LEU A 17 -8.82 -0.12 5.56
C LEU A 17 -8.35 -1.43 6.18
N SER A 18 -9.18 -2.46 6.08
CA SER A 18 -8.91 -3.79 6.62
C SER A 18 -9.18 -4.90 5.60
N GLY A 19 -8.65 -6.09 5.89
CA GLY A 19 -8.88 -7.29 5.08
C GLY A 19 -8.52 -7.10 3.60
N TRP A 20 -9.44 -7.46 2.71
CA TRP A 20 -9.23 -7.40 1.26
C TRP A 20 -9.11 -5.96 0.72
N ARG A 21 -9.80 -4.97 1.33
CA ARG A 21 -9.77 -3.58 0.87
C ARG A 21 -8.37 -2.97 1.04
N ARG A 22 -7.70 -3.31 2.13
CA ARG A 22 -6.31 -2.92 2.39
C ARG A 22 -5.35 -3.53 1.37
N ARG A 23 -5.54 -4.82 1.05
CA ARG A 23 -4.73 -5.52 0.04
C ARG A 23 -4.93 -4.93 -1.35
N ALA A 24 -6.17 -4.66 -1.75
CA ALA A 24 -6.49 -4.00 -3.02
C ALA A 24 -5.86 -2.60 -3.11
N ALA A 25 -5.94 -1.81 -2.03
CA ALA A 25 -5.29 -0.50 -1.97
C ALA A 25 -3.76 -0.60 -2.10
N ALA A 26 -3.13 -1.59 -1.47
CA ALA A 26 -1.69 -1.84 -1.61
C ALA A 26 -1.32 -2.20 -3.06
N ILE A 27 -2.07 -3.09 -3.71
CA ILE A 27 -1.87 -3.45 -5.13
C ILE A 27 -1.98 -2.22 -6.02
N ILE A 28 -3.02 -1.41 -5.86
CA ILE A 28 -3.24 -0.20 -6.66
C ILE A 28 -2.09 0.80 -6.45
N ALA A 29 -1.66 1.02 -5.21
CA ALA A 29 -0.53 1.90 -4.90
C ALA A 29 0.79 1.38 -5.53
N GLY A 30 1.01 0.07 -5.51
CA GLY A 30 2.14 -0.57 -6.17
C GLY A 30 2.10 -0.38 -7.68
N ALA A 31 0.97 -0.70 -8.31
CA ALA A 31 0.77 -0.55 -9.75
C ALA A 31 0.94 0.90 -10.21
N ALA A 32 0.36 1.86 -9.47
CA ALA A 32 0.51 3.29 -9.77
C ALA A 32 1.98 3.77 -9.67
N SER A 33 2.80 3.12 -8.83
CA SER A 33 4.22 3.47 -8.68
C SER A 33 5.04 3.15 -9.94
N VAL A 34 4.55 2.27 -10.82
CA VAL A 34 5.20 1.98 -12.11
C VAL A 34 5.19 3.18 -13.05
N LEU A 35 4.22 4.10 -12.92
CA LEU A 35 4.18 5.34 -13.70
C LEU A 35 5.40 6.25 -13.47
N ALA A 36 6.17 6.02 -12.41
CA ALA A 36 7.45 6.69 -12.18
C ALA A 36 8.56 6.22 -13.12
N LEU A 37 8.42 5.03 -13.72
CA LEU A 37 9.40 4.45 -14.64
C LEU A 37 9.15 4.92 -16.07
N ALA A 38 10.08 4.56 -16.97
CA ALA A 38 9.87 4.71 -18.40
C ALA A 38 8.61 3.94 -18.85
N PRO A 39 7.83 4.45 -19.83
CA PRO A 39 8.04 5.68 -20.62
C PRO A 39 7.43 6.95 -20.00
N PHE A 40 6.75 6.85 -18.86
CA PHE A 40 5.93 7.94 -18.32
C PHE A 40 6.71 8.94 -17.46
N PHE A 41 7.71 8.47 -16.70
CA PHE A 41 8.57 9.29 -15.85
C PHE A 41 7.82 10.24 -14.88
N ILE A 42 6.61 9.86 -14.46
CA ILE A 42 5.78 10.63 -13.52
C ILE A 42 6.25 10.31 -12.08
N TRP A 43 7.52 10.58 -11.80
CA TRP A 43 8.12 10.36 -10.49
C TRP A 43 7.38 11.03 -9.31
N PRO A 44 6.64 12.16 -9.44
CA PRO A 44 5.87 12.73 -8.34
C PRO A 44 4.76 11.80 -7.82
N ILE A 45 4.35 10.78 -8.59
CA ILE A 45 3.35 9.80 -8.13
C ILE A 45 3.81 9.08 -6.85
N LEU A 46 5.13 8.93 -6.67
CA LEU A 46 5.73 8.28 -5.50
C LEU A 46 5.50 9.08 -4.21
N TRP A 47 5.32 10.40 -4.31
CA TRP A 47 4.93 11.24 -3.17
C TRP A 47 3.53 10.91 -2.65
N ILE A 48 2.72 10.18 -3.42
CA ILE A 48 1.38 9.73 -3.02
C ILE A 48 1.41 8.25 -2.65
N THR A 49 2.03 7.41 -3.48
CA THR A 49 1.99 5.95 -3.29
C THR A 49 2.84 5.48 -2.12
N LEU A 50 3.97 6.13 -1.82
CA LEU A 50 4.82 5.76 -0.68
C LEU A 50 4.18 6.15 0.67
N PRO A 51 3.64 7.37 0.87
CA PRO A 51 2.87 7.66 2.09
C PRO A 51 1.63 6.78 2.24
N ALA A 52 0.93 6.48 1.15
CA ALA A 52 -0.18 5.53 1.18
C ALA A 52 0.26 4.14 1.66
N LEU A 53 1.41 3.64 1.19
CA LEU A 53 1.99 2.39 1.66
C LEU A 53 2.29 2.43 3.16
N VAL A 54 2.91 3.52 3.65
CA VAL A 54 3.18 3.71 5.08
C VAL A 54 1.89 3.68 5.90
N TRP A 55 0.85 4.40 5.48
CA TRP A 55 -0.44 4.41 6.19
C TRP A 55 -1.13 3.04 6.18
N LEU A 56 -1.02 2.27 5.10
CA LEU A 56 -1.55 0.91 5.03
C LEU A 56 -0.80 -0.05 5.98
N ILE A 57 0.52 0.11 6.12
CA ILE A 57 1.34 -0.65 7.08
C ILE A 57 0.97 -0.27 8.52
N ASP A 58 0.87 1.02 8.82
CA ASP A 58 0.46 1.53 10.14
C ASP A 58 -0.91 0.96 10.54
N GLY A 59 -1.90 1.05 9.65
CA GLY A 59 -3.24 0.50 9.88
C GLY A 59 -3.25 -1.03 10.03
N ALA A 60 -2.32 -1.73 9.37
CA ALA A 60 -2.15 -3.18 9.54
C ALA A 60 -1.57 -3.57 10.89
N ILE A 61 -0.59 -2.81 11.38
CA ILE A 61 0.01 -3.00 12.69
C ILE A 61 -1.00 -2.63 13.80
N GLU A 62 -1.72 -1.53 13.66
CA GLU A 62 -2.75 -1.12 14.63
C GLU A 62 -3.88 -2.14 14.70
N GLY A 63 -4.39 -2.59 13.54
CA GLY A 63 -5.43 -3.61 13.48
C GLY A 63 -5.00 -4.94 14.08
N ALA A 64 -3.76 -5.37 13.85
CA ALA A 64 -3.20 -6.59 14.45
C ALA A 64 -3.14 -6.49 15.98
N THR A 65 -2.76 -5.32 16.51
CA THR A 65 -2.71 -5.02 17.94
C THR A 65 -4.11 -5.06 18.58
N ARG A 66 -5.14 -4.54 17.88
CA ARG A 66 -6.52 -4.44 18.40
C ARG A 66 -7.24 -5.80 18.45
N THR A 67 -6.87 -6.77 17.61
CA THR A 67 -7.58 -8.06 17.50
C THR A 67 -7.17 -9.16 18.48
N LEU A 68 -6.07 -9.05 19.24
CA LEU A 68 -5.66 -10.16 20.13
C LEU A 68 -5.05 -9.69 21.46
N GLN A 69 -5.92 -9.69 22.47
CA GLN A 69 -5.66 -10.30 23.76
C GLN A 69 -5.03 -11.69 23.55
N GLY A 70 -3.71 -11.78 23.66
CA GLY A 70 -2.99 -13.06 23.76
C GLY A 70 -2.10 -13.42 22.56
N ARG A 71 -0.83 -13.65 22.89
CA ARG A 71 0.24 -14.27 22.07
C ARG A 71 0.81 -13.39 20.96
N TRP A 72 1.92 -12.71 21.24
CA TRP A 72 3.29 -12.90 20.70
C TRP A 72 3.51 -13.26 19.19
N HIS A 73 2.48 -13.47 18.37
CA HIS A 73 2.53 -14.26 17.14
C HIS A 73 2.01 -13.55 15.88
N ARG A 74 1.58 -12.29 15.99
CA ARG A 74 1.49 -11.40 14.82
C ARG A 74 2.50 -10.28 15.00
N ARG A 75 3.78 -10.61 14.77
CA ARG A 75 4.87 -9.63 14.82
C ARG A 75 4.50 -8.46 13.88
N PRO A 76 4.70 -7.20 14.28
CA PRO A 76 4.46 -6.05 13.41
C PRO A 76 5.17 -6.19 12.06
N ALA A 77 6.34 -6.85 12.06
CA ALA A 77 7.08 -7.21 10.85
C ALA A 77 6.28 -8.10 9.86
N ALA A 78 5.50 -9.07 10.36
CA ALA A 78 4.70 -9.94 9.49
C ALA A 78 3.52 -9.19 8.85
N ALA A 79 2.90 -8.28 9.61
CA ALA A 79 1.85 -7.41 9.08
C ALA A 79 2.41 -6.44 8.02
N ALA A 80 3.57 -5.84 8.28
CA ALA A 80 4.26 -5.00 7.31
C ALA A 80 4.68 -5.79 6.05
N ALA A 81 5.20 -7.01 6.22
CA ALA A 81 5.58 -7.89 5.11
C ALA A 81 4.37 -8.29 4.25
N GLU A 82 3.21 -8.55 4.84
CA GLU A 82 1.97 -8.82 4.08
C GLU A 82 1.61 -7.64 3.17
N ILE A 83 1.62 -6.42 3.69
CA ILE A 83 1.26 -5.22 2.91
C ILE A 83 2.33 -4.91 1.87
N GLY A 84 3.60 -4.99 2.25
CA GLY A 84 4.72 -4.85 1.32
C GLY A 84 4.65 -5.87 0.18
N TRP A 85 4.24 -7.11 0.46
CA TRP A 85 4.03 -8.14 -0.55
C TRP A 85 2.96 -7.76 -1.57
N TRP A 86 1.78 -7.32 -1.13
CA TRP A 86 0.71 -6.90 -2.03
C TRP A 86 1.05 -5.64 -2.83
N PHE A 87 1.78 -4.70 -2.23
CA PHE A 87 2.31 -3.55 -2.93
C PHE A 87 3.31 -3.95 -4.00
N GLY A 88 4.32 -4.76 -3.64
CA GLY A 88 5.32 -5.26 -4.58
C GLY A 88 4.67 -6.05 -5.72
N PHE A 89 3.67 -6.89 -5.41
CA PHE A 89 2.90 -7.63 -6.41
C PHE A 89 2.25 -6.72 -7.45
N GLY A 90 1.58 -5.65 -7.02
CA GLY A 90 1.00 -4.66 -7.93
C GLY A 90 2.05 -3.95 -8.78
N TYR A 91 3.16 -3.56 -8.17
CA TYR A 91 4.29 -2.93 -8.86
C TYR A 91 4.89 -3.85 -9.92
N PHE A 92 5.17 -5.12 -9.59
CA PHE A 92 5.75 -6.05 -10.53
C PHE A 92 4.78 -6.40 -11.66
N ILE A 93 3.51 -6.70 -11.39
CA ILE A 93 2.56 -7.02 -12.47
C ILE A 93 2.41 -5.86 -13.45
N ALA A 94 2.20 -4.65 -12.93
CA ALA A 94 2.10 -3.46 -13.77
C ALA A 94 3.44 -3.08 -14.40
N GLY A 95 4.57 -3.56 -13.88
CA GLY A 95 5.90 -3.34 -14.42
C GLY A 95 6.43 -4.50 -15.26
N LEU A 96 5.71 -5.60 -15.44
CA LEU A 96 6.17 -6.74 -16.24
C LEU A 96 5.62 -6.72 -17.67
N PHE A 97 4.60 -5.91 -17.98
CA PHE A 97 4.02 -5.89 -19.34
C PHE A 97 5.07 -5.56 -20.41
N TRP A 98 5.93 -4.57 -20.17
CA TRP A 98 6.97 -4.16 -21.13
C TRP A 98 8.15 -5.14 -21.20
N ILE A 99 8.39 -5.91 -20.13
CA ILE A 99 9.38 -7.00 -20.13
C ILE A 99 8.81 -8.20 -20.89
N GLY A 100 7.50 -8.47 -20.77
CA GLY A 100 6.79 -9.48 -21.56
C GLY A 100 6.86 -9.20 -23.07
N GLU A 101 6.70 -7.94 -23.48
CA GLU A 101 6.90 -7.52 -24.87
C GLU A 101 8.33 -7.79 -25.38
N ALA A 102 9.35 -7.84 -24.51
CA ALA A 102 10.72 -8.15 -24.91
C ALA A 102 10.96 -9.65 -25.17
N PHE A 103 10.03 -10.53 -24.76
CA PHE A 103 10.08 -11.98 -24.99
C PHE A 103 9.10 -12.46 -26.08
N LEU A 104 8.34 -11.54 -26.68
CA LEU A 104 7.45 -11.78 -27.82
C LEU A 104 8.15 -11.44 -29.14
#